data_AF-A0A447JFJ9-F1
#
_entry.id   AF-A0A447JFJ9-F1
#
_cell.length_a   1.000
_cell.length_b   1.000
_cell.length_c   1.000
_cell.angle_alpha   90.00
_cell.angle_beta   90.00
_cell.angle_gamma   90.00
#
_symmetry.space_group_name_H-M   'P 1'
#
loop_
_entity.id
_entity.type
_entity.pdbx_description
1 polymer ?
#
loop_
_entity_poly.entity_id
_entity_poly.type
_entity_poly.pdbx_seq_one_letter_code
_entity_poly.pdbx_strand_id
1 'polypeptide(L)'
;MPWPSSDLQISWASEYIDSSYNAPGVQSPVVDKLIAQIIAAQGDKAKLVPLGRALDRVLTWNYYMLPMWYMAQDRLAWWDKFSHPAIRPVYTIGLDTWWYDVNKAAKTTGSQEVVRINGRLSYPPSVTGDPHAMGHYYH
;
A
#
# COMPACT_ATOMS: atom_id res chain seq x y z
N MET A 1 -0.74 -12.75 1.15
CA MET A 1 -0.70 -13.61 -0.06
C MET A 1 -1.84 -13.19 -0.99
N PRO A 2 -1.70 -13.22 -2.32
CA PRO A 2 -2.70 -12.67 -3.25
C PRO A 2 -3.91 -13.58 -3.51
N TRP A 3 -4.24 -14.48 -2.59
CA TRP A 3 -5.37 -15.41 -2.68
C TRP A 3 -6.21 -15.33 -1.40
N PRO A 4 -7.53 -15.63 -1.48
CA PRO A 4 -8.44 -15.49 -0.35
C PRO A 4 -8.03 -16.36 0.85
N SER A 5 -8.07 -15.77 2.05
CA SER A 5 -7.84 -16.44 3.33
C SER A 5 -9.14 -16.77 4.05
N SER A 6 -9.05 -17.57 5.12
CA SER A 6 -10.16 -17.85 6.02
C SER A 6 -10.74 -16.62 6.71
N ASP A 7 -9.97 -15.53 6.83
CA ASP A 7 -10.38 -14.33 7.56
C ASP A 7 -11.59 -13.63 6.93
N LEU A 8 -11.87 -13.91 5.65
CA LEU A 8 -13.04 -13.38 4.93
C LEU A 8 -14.37 -13.69 5.63
N GLN A 9 -14.44 -14.75 6.44
CA GLN A 9 -15.65 -15.08 7.20
C GLN A 9 -16.07 -13.94 8.15
N ILE A 10 -15.10 -13.22 8.74
CA ILE A 10 -15.36 -12.16 9.71
C ILE A 10 -16.07 -10.96 9.08
N SER A 11 -15.86 -10.73 7.78
CA SER A 11 -16.46 -9.63 7.03
C SER A 11 -17.74 -9.99 6.28
N TRP A 12 -17.95 -11.26 5.95
CA TRP A 12 -18.96 -11.65 4.95
C TRP A 12 -19.85 -12.83 5.34
N ALA A 13 -19.48 -13.65 6.32
CA ALA A 13 -20.30 -14.81 6.69
C ALA A 13 -21.46 -14.40 7.60
N SER A 14 -22.61 -15.06 7.42
CA SER A 14 -23.83 -14.78 8.17
C SER A 14 -23.66 -15.00 9.68
N GLU A 15 -22.77 -15.92 10.09
CA GLU A 15 -22.42 -16.18 11.50
C GLU A 15 -21.79 -14.95 12.18
N TYR A 16 -21.14 -14.08 11.41
CA TYR A 16 -20.48 -12.87 11.90
C TYR A 16 -21.36 -11.63 11.72
N ILE A 17 -22.69 -11.76 11.76
CA ILE A 17 -23.59 -10.61 11.55
C ILE A 17 -23.41 -9.51 12.60
N ASP A 18 -23.11 -9.87 13.85
CA ASP A 18 -22.90 -8.93 14.95
C ASP A 18 -21.46 -8.40 15.01
N SER A 19 -20.60 -8.80 14.06
CA SER A 19 -19.23 -8.32 13.94
C SER A 19 -19.21 -6.90 13.37
N SER A 20 -18.40 -6.02 13.98
CA SER A 20 -18.14 -4.69 13.40
C SER A 20 -17.51 -4.74 12.01
N TYR A 21 -16.89 -5.86 11.63
CA TYR A 21 -16.30 -6.06 10.31
C TYR A 21 -17.33 -6.47 9.25
N ASN A 22 -18.48 -7.03 9.64
CA ASN A 22 -19.60 -7.29 8.74
C ASN A 22 -20.50 -6.06 8.66
N ALA A 23 -19.90 -4.91 8.35
CA ALA A 23 -20.60 -3.63 8.28
C ALA A 23 -21.80 -3.61 7.32
N PRO A 24 -21.80 -4.35 6.18
CA PRO A 24 -22.97 -4.42 5.30
C PRO A 24 -24.10 -5.32 5.81
N GLY A 25 -23.89 -6.06 6.90
CA GLY A 25 -24.89 -6.97 7.44
C GLY A 25 -25.18 -8.18 6.53
N VAL A 26 -24.15 -8.77 5.93
CA VAL A 26 -24.31 -9.85 4.96
C VAL A 26 -24.89 -11.09 5.62
N GLN A 27 -26.05 -11.52 5.12
CA GLN A 27 -26.68 -12.81 5.42
C GLN A 27 -27.06 -13.49 4.10
N SER A 28 -26.27 -14.46 3.67
CA SER A 28 -26.52 -15.15 2.41
C SER A 28 -25.97 -16.58 2.41
N PRO A 29 -26.82 -17.59 2.20
CA PRO A 29 -26.38 -18.98 2.19
C PRO A 29 -25.44 -19.30 1.01
N VAL A 30 -25.47 -18.48 -0.05
CA VAL A 30 -24.52 -18.61 -1.17
C VAL A 30 -23.14 -18.11 -0.77
N VAL A 31 -23.07 -16.98 -0.07
CA VAL A 31 -21.81 -16.41 0.45
C VAL A 31 -21.20 -17.35 1.48
N ASP A 32 -22.00 -17.87 2.41
CA ASP A 32 -21.54 -18.81 3.44
C ASP A 32 -20.93 -20.08 2.83
N LYS A 33 -21.57 -20.64 1.79
CA LYS A 33 -21.04 -21.81 1.08
C LYS A 33 -19.72 -21.54 0.39
N LEU A 34 -19.57 -20.37 -0.24
CA LEU A 34 -18.31 -19.98 -0.90
C LEU A 34 -17.19 -19.79 0.12
N ILE A 35 -17.49 -19.15 1.26
CA ILE A 35 -16.53 -18.98 2.36
C ILE A 35 -16.10 -20.33 2.92
N ALA A 36 -17.04 -21.26 3.16
CA ALA A 36 -16.71 -22.60 3.62
C ALA A 36 -15.78 -23.35 2.65
N GLN A 37 -16.01 -23.23 1.34
CA GLN A 37 -15.11 -23.79 0.32
C GLN A 37 -13.73 -23.15 0.33
N ILE A 38 -13.65 -21.83 0.52
CA ILE A 38 -12.37 -21.10 0.65
C ILE A 38 -11.59 -21.58 1.87
N ILE A 39 -12.26 -21.77 3.01
CA ILE A 39 -11.64 -22.28 4.24
C ILE A 39 -11.13 -23.71 4.02
N ALA A 40 -11.92 -24.58 3.38
CA ALA A 40 -11.52 -25.95 3.08
C ALA A 40 -10.38 -26.06 2.05
N ALA A 41 -10.23 -25.06 1.17
CA ALA A 41 -9.22 -25.03 0.12
C ALA A 41 -7.93 -24.30 0.51
N GLN A 42 -7.75 -23.89 1.77
CA GLN A 42 -6.55 -23.19 2.22
C GLN A 42 -5.28 -24.01 1.92
N GLY A 43 -4.26 -23.33 1.37
CA GLY A 43 -3.04 -23.97 0.88
C GLY A 43 -3.07 -24.43 -0.59
N ASP A 44 -4.25 -24.50 -1.23
CA ASP A 44 -4.40 -24.86 -2.65
C ASP A 44 -4.73 -23.62 -3.50
N LYS A 45 -3.68 -22.98 -4.01
CA LYS A 45 -3.81 -21.78 -4.85
C LYS A 45 -4.69 -22.01 -6.09
N ALA A 46 -4.61 -23.18 -6.72
CA ALA A 46 -5.34 -23.46 -7.96
C ALA A 46 -6.86 -23.47 -7.73
N LYS A 47 -7.30 -23.89 -6.54
CA LYS A 47 -8.71 -23.83 -6.12
C LYS A 47 -9.11 -22.46 -5.58
N LEU A 48 -8.23 -21.77 -4.86
CA LEU A 48 -8.55 -20.49 -4.22
C LEU A 48 -8.78 -19.35 -5.22
N VAL A 49 -8.05 -19.31 -6.34
CA VAL A 49 -8.22 -18.26 -7.37
C VAL A 49 -9.64 -18.22 -7.96
N PRO A 50 -10.21 -19.33 -8.49
CA PRO A 50 -11.57 -19.31 -8.99
C PRO A 50 -12.61 -19.08 -7.89
N LEU A 51 -12.41 -19.61 -6.67
CA LEU A 51 -13.30 -19.36 -5.53
C LEU A 51 -13.36 -17.88 -5.14
N GLY A 52 -12.21 -17.21 -5.08
CA GLY A 52 -12.14 -15.77 -4.80
C GLY A 52 -12.87 -14.94 -5.86
N ARG A 53 -12.73 -15.29 -7.14
CA ARG A 53 -13.47 -14.64 -8.25
C ARG A 53 -14.98 -14.87 -8.16
N ALA A 54 -15.40 -16.08 -7.78
CA ALA A 54 -16.81 -16.39 -7.59
C ALA A 54 -17.41 -15.57 -6.43
N LEU A 55 -16.70 -15.48 -5.30
CA LEU A 55 -17.10 -14.66 -4.16
C LEU A 55 -17.20 -13.18 -4.54
N ASP A 56 -16.17 -12.61 -5.18
CA ASP A 56 -16.16 -11.22 -5.64
C ASP A 56 -17.37 -10.90 -6.53
N ARG A 57 -17.71 -11.81 -7.45
CA ARG A 57 -18.87 -11.67 -8.33
C ARG A 57 -20.18 -11.67 -7.54
N VAL A 58 -20.36 -12.60 -6.61
CA VAL A 58 -21.57 -12.67 -5.77
C VAL A 58 -21.71 -11.42 -4.91
N LEU A 59 -20.64 -10.96 -4.26
CA LEU A 59 -20.67 -9.75 -3.43
C LEU A 59 -21.05 -8.52 -4.24
N THR A 60 -20.44 -8.35 -5.42
CA THR A 60 -20.71 -7.19 -6.29
C THR A 60 -22.15 -7.21 -6.84
N TRP A 61 -22.72 -8.39 -7.11
CA TRP A 61 -24.09 -8.51 -7.61
C TRP A 61 -25.16 -8.22 -6.55
N ASN A 62 -24.82 -8.33 -5.26
CA ASN A 62 -25.72 -8.04 -4.16
C ASN A 62 -25.58 -6.62 -3.61
N TYR A 63 -24.72 -5.78 -4.22
CA TYR A 63 -24.56 -4.36 -3.89
C TYR A 63 -24.26 -4.07 -2.40
N TYR A 64 -23.56 -4.98 -1.71
CA TYR A 64 -23.20 -4.80 -0.30
C TYR A 64 -22.26 -3.62 -0.03
N MET A 65 -21.52 -3.19 -1.05
CA MET A 65 -20.65 -2.01 -0.99
C MET A 65 -20.58 -1.34 -2.35
N LEU A 66 -20.29 -0.04 -2.36
CA LEU A 66 -19.95 0.73 -3.55
C LEU A 66 -18.41 0.84 -3.62
N PRO A 67 -17.75 0.19 -4.58
CA PRO A 67 -16.31 0.33 -4.76
C PRO A 67 -15.96 1.78 -5.09
N MET A 68 -15.03 2.36 -4.34
CA MET A 68 -14.52 3.71 -4.59
C MET A 68 -13.20 3.65 -5.38
N TRP A 69 -12.26 4.53 -5.09
CA TRP A 69 -10.95 4.63 -5.72
C TRP A 69 -9.85 4.07 -4.84
N TYR A 70 -8.77 3.63 -5.48
CA TYR A 70 -7.52 3.29 -4.82
C TYR A 70 -6.34 3.87 -5.61
N MET A 71 -5.21 4.12 -4.93
CA MET A 71 -3.96 4.50 -5.59
C MET A 71 -3.20 3.24 -5.99
N ALA A 72 -3.00 3.03 -7.29
CA ALA A 72 -2.31 1.85 -7.81
C ALA A 72 -0.77 1.92 -7.68
N GLN A 73 -0.24 3.04 -7.20
CA GLN A 73 1.20 3.28 -7.09
C GLN A 73 1.54 3.89 -5.74
N ASP A 74 2.65 3.42 -5.17
CA ASP A 74 3.26 4.03 -4.01
C ASP A 74 4.05 5.28 -4.42
N ARG A 75 3.83 6.38 -3.71
CA ARG A 75 4.56 7.64 -3.91
C ARG A 75 5.48 7.87 -2.73
N LEU A 76 6.79 7.85 -2.98
CA LEU A 76 7.83 7.96 -1.96
C LEU A 76 8.85 9.01 -2.38
N ALA A 77 9.29 9.80 -1.41
CA ALA A 77 10.39 10.73 -1.56
C ALA A 77 11.50 10.35 -0.57
N TRP A 78 12.75 10.35 -1.02
CA TRP A 78 13.90 10.05 -0.18
C TRP A 78 15.11 10.88 -0.61
N TRP A 79 16.04 11.06 0.32
CA TRP A 79 17.32 11.71 0.06
C TRP A 79 18.20 10.84 -0.83
N ASP A 80 18.95 11.44 -1.77
CA ASP A 80 19.94 10.73 -2.61
C ASP A 80 21.19 10.34 -1.81
N LYS A 81 20.97 9.54 -0.77
CA LYS A 81 21.95 8.94 0.14
C LYS A 81 21.65 7.46 0.35
N PHE A 82 20.51 6.99 -0.13
CA PHE A 82 20.07 5.61 -0.03
C PHE A 82 20.08 4.95 -1.40
N SER A 83 20.47 3.68 -1.40
CA SER A 83 20.38 2.80 -2.55
C SER A 83 19.43 1.65 -2.22
N HIS A 84 18.83 1.10 -3.27
CA HIS A 84 17.84 0.03 -3.19
C HIS A 84 18.06 -0.96 -4.32
N PRO A 85 17.53 -2.18 -4.23
CA PRO A 85 17.61 -3.15 -5.31
C PRO A 85 17.00 -2.61 -6.61
N ALA A 86 17.58 -3.01 -7.74
CA ALA A 86 17.03 -2.67 -9.07
C ALA A 86 15.65 -3.31 -9.30
N ILE A 87 15.47 -4.53 -8.77
CA ILE A 87 14.19 -5.26 -8.79
C ILE A 87 13.54 -5.10 -7.42
N ARG A 88 12.39 -4.42 -7.40
CA ARG A 88 11.61 -4.24 -6.17
C ARG A 88 10.78 -5.48 -5.85
N PRO A 89 10.49 -5.75 -4.57
CA PRO A 89 9.54 -6.79 -4.19
C PRO A 89 8.17 -6.56 -4.82
N VAL A 90 7.49 -7.64 -5.21
CA VAL A 90 6.20 -7.57 -5.93
C VAL A 90 5.03 -7.12 -5.03
N TYR A 91 5.13 -7.35 -3.72
CA TYR A 91 4.00 -7.18 -2.78
C TYR A 91 4.28 -6.22 -1.61
N THR A 92 5.38 -5.47 -1.67
CA THR A 92 5.74 -4.50 -0.62
C THR A 92 6.61 -3.40 -1.20
N ILE A 93 6.60 -2.24 -0.54
CA ILE A 93 7.51 -1.14 -0.82
C ILE A 93 8.98 -1.58 -0.64
N GLY A 94 9.25 -2.49 0.30
CA GLY A 94 10.58 -3.07 0.51
C GLY A 94 11.63 -2.11 1.08
N LEU A 95 11.23 -1.15 1.94
CA LEU A 95 12.17 -0.19 2.55
C LEU A 95 13.27 -0.88 3.39
N ASP A 96 12.95 -2.04 3.96
CA ASP A 96 13.87 -2.92 4.67
C ASP A 96 15.00 -3.47 3.79
N THR A 97 14.83 -3.44 2.46
CA THR A 97 15.85 -3.85 1.51
C THR A 97 16.83 -2.74 1.12
N TRP A 98 16.63 -1.53 1.64
CA TRP A 98 17.43 -0.35 1.29
C TRP A 98 18.66 -0.25 2.19
N TRP A 99 19.71 0.39 1.69
CA TRP A 99 20.93 0.63 2.47
C TRP A 99 21.46 2.04 2.26
N TYR A 100 22.23 2.50 3.23
CA TYR A 100 22.97 3.74 3.12
C TYR A 100 24.11 3.57 2.11
N ASP A 101 24.16 4.46 1.12
CA ASP A 101 25.18 4.46 0.08
C ASP A 101 26.14 5.63 0.32
N VAL A 102 27.32 5.29 0.82
CA VAL A 102 28.36 6.27 1.16
C VAL A 102 28.76 7.12 -0.05
N ASN A 103 28.76 6.54 -1.26
CA ASN A 103 29.15 7.25 -2.48
C ASN A 103 28.09 8.26 -2.91
N LYS A 104 26.80 7.88 -2.83
CA LYS A 104 25.69 8.83 -3.07
C LYS A 104 25.66 9.92 -2.00
N ALA A 105 25.84 9.55 -0.74
CA ALA A 105 25.84 10.49 0.36
C ALA A 105 26.97 11.53 0.29
N ALA A 106 28.16 11.13 -0.15
CA ALA A 106 29.28 12.04 -0.37
C ALA A 106 28.96 13.07 -1.47
N LYS A 107 28.32 12.65 -2.57
CA LYS A 107 27.88 13.56 -3.65
C LYS A 107 26.83 14.56 -3.17
N THR A 108 25.89 14.10 -2.34
CA THR A 108 24.82 14.93 -1.78
C THR A 108 25.31 15.89 -0.70
N THR A 109 26.49 15.66 -0.11
CA THR A 109 27.12 16.58 0.84
C THR A 109 27.90 17.70 0.13
N GLY A 110 28.41 17.45 -1.08
CA GLY A 110 29.14 18.44 -1.89
C GLY A 110 28.28 19.59 -2.43
N SER A 111 26.96 19.46 -2.39
CA SER A 111 26.01 20.53 -2.73
C SER A 111 25.62 21.41 -1.53
N GLN A 112 26.31 21.28 -0.39
CA GLN A 112 26.18 22.16 0.78
C GLN A 112 27.46 22.95 1.12
N GLU A 113 28.42 23.06 0.19
CA GLU A 113 29.57 23.92 0.43
C GLU A 113 29.18 25.41 0.29
N VAL A 114 29.24 26.13 1.41
CA VAL A 114 29.04 27.59 1.41
C VAL A 114 30.25 28.22 0.75
N VAL A 115 30.12 28.63 -0.52
CA VAL A 115 31.20 29.28 -1.24
C VAL A 115 31.30 30.73 -0.77
N ARG A 116 32.50 31.17 -0.36
CA ARG A 116 32.74 32.60 -0.12
C ARG A 116 33.05 33.29 -1.44
N ILE A 117 32.10 34.09 -1.92
CA ILE A 117 32.30 34.97 -3.09
C ILE A 117 32.33 36.41 -2.55
N ASN A 118 33.45 37.12 -2.76
CA ASN A 118 33.64 38.53 -2.36
C ASN A 118 33.32 38.81 -0.88
N GLY A 119 33.74 37.93 0.04
CA GLY A 119 33.57 38.13 1.49
C GLY A 119 32.16 37.89 2.02
N ARG A 120 31.17 37.54 1.19
CA ARG A 120 29.84 37.07 1.61
C ARG A 120 29.75 35.54 1.52
N LEU A 121 29.16 34.93 2.54
CA LEU A 121 28.76 33.52 2.53
C LEU A 121 27.65 33.35 1.47
N SER A 122 27.93 32.60 0.40
CA SER A 122 26.93 32.23 -0.61
C SER A 122 26.50 30.79 -0.34
N TYR A 123 25.22 30.60 0.00
CA TYR A 123 24.63 29.28 0.16
C TYR A 123 24.26 28.75 -1.23
N PRO A 124 24.51 27.46 -1.53
CA PRO A 124 23.99 26.84 -2.74
C PRO A 124 22.46 26.94 -2.74
N PRO A 125 21.81 26.99 -3.91
CA PRO A 125 20.35 26.96 -3.97
C PRO A 125 19.91 25.72 -3.20
N SER A 126 19.16 25.92 -2.11
CA SER A 126 18.51 24.82 -1.43
C SER A 126 17.78 24.05 -2.51
N VAL A 127 18.05 22.75 -2.64
CA VAL A 127 17.21 21.86 -3.43
C VAL A 127 15.82 22.08 -2.87
N THR A 128 15.04 22.82 -3.63
CA THR A 128 13.80 23.42 -3.20
C THR A 128 12.83 22.27 -3.09
N GLY A 129 12.71 21.69 -1.89
CA GLY A 129 11.38 21.34 -1.43
C GLY A 129 10.62 22.65 -1.45
N ASP A 130 9.74 22.81 -2.43
CA ASP A 130 8.94 23.99 -2.68
C ASP A 130 8.45 24.61 -1.35
N PRO A 131 8.89 25.82 -0.95
CA PRO A 131 8.37 26.48 0.24
C PRO A 131 6.91 26.92 0.08
N HIS A 132 6.29 26.73 -1.09
CA HIS A 132 4.84 26.90 -1.30
C HIS A 132 3.99 25.66 -0.96
N ALA A 133 4.59 24.53 -0.57
CA ALA A 133 3.83 23.33 -0.14
C ALA A 133 3.41 23.34 1.35
N MET A 134 3.53 24.49 2.03
CA MET A 134 3.06 24.70 3.41
C MET A 134 2.06 25.87 3.43
N GLY A 135 0.86 25.62 2.93
CA GLY A 135 -0.24 26.56 3.02
C GLY A 135 -1.54 25.90 2.58
N HIS A 136 -2.48 25.82 3.53
CA HIS A 136 -3.89 25.49 3.35
C HIS A 136 -4.29 24.02 3.29
N TYR A 137 -4.28 23.35 4.45
CA TYR A 137 -5.40 22.49 4.87
C TYR A 137 -5.53 22.56 6.38
N TYR A 138 -6.48 23.35 6.87
CA TYR A 138 -7.41 23.09 7.99
C TYR A 138 -8.39 24.28 8.04
N HIS A 139 -9.62 24.04 7.60
CA HIS A 139 -10.83 24.60 8.21
C HIS A 139 -11.38 23.49 9.11
#